data_AF-A0A5B7J1D0-F1
#
_entry.id   AF-A0A5B7J1D0-F1
#
_cell.length_a   1.000
_cell.length_b   1.000
_cell.length_c   1.000
_cell.angle_alpha   90.00
_cell.angle_beta   90.00
_cell.angle_gamma   90.00
#
_symmetry.space_group_name_H-M   'P 1'
#
loop_
_entity.id
_entity.type
_entity.pdbx_description
1 polymer ?
#
loop_
_entity_poly.entity_id
_entity_poly.type
_entity_poly.pdbx_seq_one_letter_code
_entity_poly.pdbx_strand_id
1 'polypeptide(L)'
;MGLRFLQGLGFETYYLMPYVIYMEVIPPERRALAVMLSFLAWTFGMCFSALVAWLVPNWTQLAIISIIPALLGFLYWRYLPESPRWLLAKGKVQQCADVLLRVSKGNGVTNLSRVEVEAQLQVMMLHLPVDQPLTTVKDYPKLRVRAVALIFMS
;
A
#
# COMPACT_ATOMS: atom_id res chain seq x y z
N MET A 1 -17.03 8.05 22.97
CA MET A 1 -17.29 8.34 21.54
C MET A 1 -16.05 8.78 20.78
N GLY A 2 -15.26 9.75 21.26
CA GLY A 2 -14.06 10.24 20.54
C GLY A 2 -13.02 9.16 20.16
N LEU A 3 -12.71 8.22 21.06
CA LEU A 3 -11.74 7.15 20.76
C LEU A 3 -12.18 6.23 19.61
N ARG A 4 -13.48 5.91 19.53
CA ARG A 4 -14.05 5.08 18.45
C ARG A 4 -14.05 5.81 17.11
N PHE A 5 -14.24 7.14 17.12
CA PHE A 5 -14.12 7.97 15.93
C PHE A 5 -12.68 8.01 15.40
N LEU A 6 -11.70 8.21 16.29
CA LEU A 6 -10.27 8.19 15.92
C LEU A 6 -9.83 6.82 15.40
N GLN A 7 -10.33 5.73 16.00
CA GLN A 7 -10.07 4.37 15.53
C GLN A 7 -10.58 4.15 14.10
N GLY A 8 -11.76 4.67 13.76
CA GLY A 8 -12.32 4.58 12.40
C GLY A 8 -11.46 5.29 11.35
N LEU A 9 -10.91 6.47 11.66
CA LEU A 9 -10.03 7.22 10.75
C LEU A 9 -8.71 6.49 10.48
N GLY A 10 -8.13 5.89 11.53
CA GLY A 10 -6.84 5.20 11.42
C GLY A 10 -6.93 3.85 10.71
N PHE A 11 -8.04 3.14 10.86
CA PHE A 11 -8.21 1.77 10.36
C PHE A 11 -8.15 1.68 8.83
N GLU A 12 -8.87 2.55 8.13
CA GLU A 12 -8.87 2.57 6.66
C GLU A 12 -7.48 2.90 6.11
N THR A 13 -6.82 3.90 6.70
CA THR A 13 -5.47 4.32 6.29
C THR A 13 -4.46 3.20 6.50
N TYR A 14 -4.59 2.47 7.61
CA TYR A 14 -3.71 1.35 7.96
C TYR A 14 -3.79 0.20 6.93
N TYR A 15 -4.96 -0.07 6.37
CA TYR A 15 -5.13 -1.07 5.32
C TYR A 15 -4.75 -0.55 3.92
N LEU A 16 -5.19 0.66 3.58
CA LEU A 16 -5.06 1.20 2.22
C LEU A 16 -3.60 1.48 1.83
N MET A 17 -2.79 2.03 2.74
CA MET A 17 -1.40 2.39 2.45
C MET A 17 -0.54 1.21 1.98
N PRO A 18 -0.43 0.10 2.73
CA PRO A 18 0.34 -1.06 2.29
C PRO A 18 -0.27 -1.72 1.06
N TYR A 19 -1.60 -1.69 0.90
CA TYR A 19 -2.28 -2.23 -0.27
C TYR A 19 -1.91 -1.48 -1.55
N VAL A 20 -1.85 -0.15 -1.52
CA VAL A 20 -1.41 0.66 -2.67
C VAL A 20 0.03 0.32 -3.05
N ILE A 21 0.95 0.28 -2.08
CA ILE A 21 2.36 -0.08 -2.33
C ILE A 21 2.46 -1.49 -2.93
N TYR A 22 1.70 -2.45 -2.39
CA TYR A 22 1.64 -3.82 -2.91
C TYR A 22 1.17 -3.84 -4.38
N MET A 23 0.14 -3.07 -4.73
CA MET A 23 -0.41 -3.01 -6.09
C MET A 23 0.49 -2.30 -7.11
N GLU A 24 1.40 -1.44 -6.64
CA GLU A 24 2.44 -0.82 -7.49
C GLU A 24 3.49 -1.84 -7.95
N VAL A 25 3.77 -2.84 -7.12
CA VAL A 25 4.85 -3.82 -7.33
C VAL A 25 4.37 -5.02 -8.13
N ILE A 26 3.07 -5.32 -8.10
CA ILE A 26 2.49 -6.46 -8.81
C ILE A 26 2.40 -6.20 -10.31
N PRO A 27 2.84 -7.16 -11.15
CA PRO A 27 2.71 -7.05 -12.59
C PRO A 27 1.22 -7.03 -13.02
N PRO A 28 0.85 -6.28 -14.07
CA PRO A 28 -0.55 -6.09 -14.46
C PRO A 28 -1.35 -7.38 -14.65
N GLU A 29 -0.71 -8.44 -15.14
CA GLU A 29 -1.35 -9.72 -15.44
C GLU A 29 -1.80 -10.46 -14.18
N ARG A 30 -1.12 -10.24 -13.05
CA ARG A 30 -1.42 -10.89 -11.76
C ARG A 30 -2.23 -10.01 -10.83
N ARG A 31 -2.51 -8.76 -11.21
CA ARG A 31 -3.20 -7.79 -10.36
C ARG A 31 -4.59 -8.26 -9.96
N ALA A 32 -5.36 -8.85 -10.88
CA ALA A 32 -6.69 -9.37 -10.57
C ALA A 32 -6.66 -10.47 -9.49
N LEU A 33 -5.71 -11.40 -9.59
CA LEU A 33 -5.53 -12.46 -8.59
C LEU A 33 -5.13 -11.89 -7.23
N ALA A 34 -4.23 -10.91 -7.20
CA ALA A 34 -3.81 -10.25 -5.96
C ALA A 34 -4.95 -9.52 -5.25
N VAL A 35 -5.82 -8.86 -6.02
CA VAL A 35 -7.04 -8.22 -5.51
C VAL A 35 -7.98 -9.28 -4.92
N MET A 36 -8.24 -10.37 -5.64
CA MET A 36 -9.09 -11.46 -5.17
C MET A 36 -8.57 -12.10 -3.87
N LEU A 37 -7.26 -12.37 -3.78
CA LEU A 37 -6.64 -12.92 -2.57
C LEU A 37 -6.78 -11.97 -1.38
N SER A 38 -6.69 -10.66 -1.62
CA SER A 38 -6.86 -9.64 -0.57
C SER A 38 -8.30 -9.65 -0.02
N PHE A 39 -9.31 -9.75 -0.89
CA PHE A 39 -10.72 -9.88 -0.47
C PHE A 39 -11.01 -11.21 0.24
N LEU A 40 -10.38 -12.30 -0.21
CA LEU A 40 -10.52 -13.60 0.44
C LEU A 40 -9.91 -13.58 1.85
N ALA A 41 -8.72 -13.01 2.00
CA ALA A 41 -8.07 -12.82 3.29
C ALA A 41 -8.91 -11.94 4.24
N TRP A 42 -9.53 -10.88 3.71
CA TRP A 42 -10.45 -10.04 4.46
C TRP A 42 -11.67 -10.81 4.98
N THR A 43 -12.33 -11.55 4.10
CA THR A 43 -13.49 -12.38 4.44
C THR A 43 -13.13 -13.42 5.48
N PHE A 44 -11.98 -14.08 5.32
CA PHE A 44 -11.47 -15.05 6.28
C PHE A 44 -11.21 -14.39 7.65
N GLY A 45 -10.61 -13.21 7.68
CA GLY A 45 -10.38 -12.44 8.91
C GLY A 45 -11.69 -12.07 9.63
N MET A 46 -12.74 -11.72 8.89
CA MET A 46 -14.06 -11.46 9.47
C MET A 46 -14.69 -12.73 10.08
N CYS A 47 -14.69 -13.84 9.34
CA CYS A 47 -15.19 -15.13 9.83
C CYS A 47 -14.42 -15.59 11.08
N PHE A 48 -13.09 -15.46 11.07
CA PHE A 48 -12.24 -15.78 12.21
C PHE A 48 -12.57 -14.89 13.42
N SER A 49 -12.75 -13.59 13.21
CA SER A 49 -13.11 -12.66 14.28
C SER A 49 -14.48 -12.99 14.89
N ALA A 50 -15.46 -13.38 14.07
CA ALA A 50 -16.77 -13.84 14.54
C ALA A 50 -16.67 -15.13 15.37
N LEU A 51 -15.83 -16.08 14.95
CA LEU A 51 -15.57 -17.30 15.70
C LEU A 51 -14.93 -17.01 17.08
N VAL A 52 -13.95 -16.12 17.13
CA VAL A 52 -13.31 -15.70 18.39
C VAL A 52 -14.31 -15.01 19.31
N ALA A 53 -15.18 -14.15 18.76
CA ALA A 53 -16.24 -13.50 19.53
C ALA A 53 -17.27 -14.48 20.09
N TRP A 54 -17.54 -15.58 19.37
CA TRP A 54 -18.42 -16.64 19.86
C TRP A 54 -17.79 -17.48 20.98
N LEU A 55 -16.48 -17.77 20.89
CA LEU A 55 -15.75 -18.55 21.90
C LEU A 55 -15.45 -17.77 23.19
N VAL A 56 -15.30 -16.44 23.11
CA VAL A 56 -14.89 -15.59 24.24
C VAL A 56 -16.05 -14.67 24.65
N PRO A 57 -16.83 -15.02 25.69
CA PRO A 57 -17.97 -14.22 26.12
C PRO A 57 -17.58 -12.92 26.86
N ASN A 58 -16.32 -12.78 27.27
CA ASN A 58 -15.83 -11.58 27.96
C ASN A 58 -15.33 -10.52 26.95
N TRP A 59 -16.02 -9.37 26.89
CA TRP A 59 -15.69 -8.27 25.99
C TRP A 59 -14.28 -7.68 26.18
N THR A 60 -13.74 -7.73 27.40
CA THR A 60 -12.38 -7.23 27.68
C THR A 60 -11.32 -8.15 27.09
N GLN A 61 -11.52 -9.47 27.20
CA GLN A 61 -10.62 -10.46 26.61
C GLN A 61 -10.68 -10.41 25.09
N LEU A 62 -11.88 -10.23 24.53
CA LEU A 62 -12.06 -10.03 23.08
C LEU A 62 -11.29 -8.80 22.59
N ALA A 63 -11.38 -7.67 23.29
CA ALA A 63 -10.64 -6.45 22.93
C ALA A 63 -9.12 -6.67 22.95
N ILE A 64 -8.59 -7.38 23.96
CA ILE A 64 -7.15 -7.70 24.04
C ILE A 64 -6.74 -8.60 22.88
N ILE A 65 -7.51 -9.65 22.60
CA ILE A 65 -7.21 -10.58 21.48
C ILE A 65 -7.22 -9.85 20.14
N SER A 66 -8.15 -8.91 19.92
CA SER A 66 -8.20 -8.11 18.69
C SER A 66 -7.03 -7.13 18.54
N ILE A 67 -6.42 -6.69 19.64
CA ILE A 67 -5.25 -5.79 19.59
C ILE A 67 -3.98 -6.54 19.18
N ILE A 68 -3.85 -7.83 19.50
CA ILE A 68 -2.67 -8.65 19.16
C ILE A 68 -2.35 -8.65 17.66
N PRO A 69 -3.27 -9.02 16.74
CA PRO A 69 -2.98 -9.00 15.31
C PRO A 69 -2.77 -7.58 14.77
N ALA A 70 -3.42 -6.56 15.36
CA ALA A 70 -3.20 -5.16 14.99
C ALA A 70 -1.79 -4.69 15.34
N LEU A 71 -1.27 -5.06 16.52
CA LEU A 71 0.11 -4.77 16.92
C LEU A 71 1.13 -5.50 16.05
N LEU A 72 0.88 -6.77 15.72
CA LEU A 72 1.76 -7.54 14.84
C LEU A 72 1.87 -6.90 13.45
N GLY A 73 0.76 -6.47 12.87
CA GLY A 73 0.80 -5.78 11.59
C GLY A 73 1.39 -4.36 11.68
N PHE A 74 1.23 -3.66 12.81
CA PHE A 74 1.93 -2.40 13.05
C PHE A 74 3.45 -2.58 13.09
N LEU A 75 3.94 -3.65 13.74
CA LEU A 75 5.37 -3.99 13.72
C LEU A 75 5.85 -4.37 12.31
N TYR A 76 4.98 -4.99 11.50
CA TYR A 76 5.30 -5.35 10.12
C TYR A 76 5.57 -4.13 9.22
N TRP A 77 5.02 -2.96 9.53
CA TRP A 77 5.29 -1.70 8.81
C TRP A 77 6.79 -1.42 8.64
N ARG A 78 7.62 -1.78 9.63
CA ARG A 78 9.07 -1.54 9.58
C ARG A 78 9.78 -2.28 8.44
N TYR A 79 9.18 -3.37 7.95
CA TYR A 79 9.72 -4.21 6.88
C TYR A 79 9.15 -3.85 5.51
N LEU A 80 8.08 -3.06 5.45
CA LEU A 80 7.46 -2.64 4.20
C LEU A 80 8.41 -1.68 3.46
N PRO A 81 8.78 -1.96 2.20
CA PRO A 81 9.56 -1.02 1.41
C PRO A 81 8.73 0.22 1.10
N GLU A 82 9.40 1.37 0.93
CA GLU A 82 8.74 2.57 0.41
C GLU A 82 8.31 2.36 -1.05
N SER A 83 7.29 3.09 -1.49
CA SER A 83 6.77 3.05 -2.86
C SER A 83 7.88 3.32 -3.89
N PRO A 84 8.12 2.41 -4.87
CA PRO A 84 9.09 2.62 -5.93
C PRO A 84 8.81 3.89 -6.75
N ARG A 85 7.53 4.20 -6.99
CA ARG A 85 7.09 5.40 -7.71
C ARG A 85 7.41 6.66 -6.92
N TRP A 86 7.16 6.66 -5.61
CA TRP A 86 7.50 7.79 -4.74
C TRP A 86 9.01 8.02 -4.68
N LEU A 87 9.80 6.95 -4.55
CA LEU A 87 11.27 7.02 -4.57
C LEU A 87 11.78 7.62 -5.89
N LEU A 88 11.20 7.19 -7.02
CA LEU A 88 11.53 7.71 -8.33
C LEU A 88 11.18 9.21 -8.46
N ALA A 89 9.98 9.60 -8.03
CA ALA A 89 9.54 11.00 -8.06
C ALA A 89 10.38 11.92 -7.16
N LYS A 90 10.99 11.38 -6.09
CA LYS A 90 11.89 12.10 -5.19
C LYS A 90 13.35 12.12 -5.63
N GLY A 91 13.67 11.59 -6.82
CA GLY A 91 15.05 11.52 -7.30
C GLY A 91 15.91 10.46 -6.60
N LYS A 92 15.33 9.58 -5.78
CA LYS A 92 16.06 8.56 -5.02
C LYS A 92 16.27 7.28 -5.84
N VAL A 93 17.07 7.36 -6.91
CA VAL A 93 17.30 6.26 -7.88
C VAL A 93 17.79 4.98 -7.19
N GLN A 94 18.80 5.10 -6.33
CA GLN A 94 19.45 3.95 -5.68
C GLN A 94 18.48 3.15 -4.81
N GLN A 95 17.66 3.84 -4.01
CA GLN A 95 16.66 3.20 -3.16
C GLN A 95 15.54 2.55 -3.99
N CYS A 96 15.15 3.18 -5.11
CA CYS A 96 14.19 2.59 -6.03
C CYS A 96 14.74 1.29 -6.65
N ALA A 97 15.99 1.31 -7.11
CA ALA A 97 16.68 0.14 -7.64
C ALA A 97 16.78 -1.00 -6.60
N ASP A 98 17.06 -0.69 -5.34
CA ASP A 98 17.10 -1.69 -4.25
C ASP A 98 15.77 -2.41 -4.08
N VAL A 99 14.65 -1.67 -4.12
CA VAL A 99 13.31 -2.24 -4.01
C VAL A 99 13.00 -3.11 -5.22
N LEU A 100 13.26 -2.62 -6.43
CA LEU A 100 13.00 -3.37 -7.67
C LEU A 100 13.84 -4.65 -7.77
N LEU A 101 15.12 -4.60 -7.41
CA LEU A 101 15.99 -5.78 -7.37
C LEU A 101 15.54 -6.80 -6.31
N ARG A 102 15.02 -6.34 -5.18
CA ARG A 102 14.46 -7.24 -4.15
C ARG A 102 13.22 -7.96 -4.67
N VAL A 103 12.33 -7.22 -5.32
CA VAL A 103 11.11 -7.77 -5.94
C VAL A 103 11.46 -8.73 -7.07
N SER A 104 12.42 -8.37 -7.93
CA SER A 104 12.83 -9.21 -9.06
C SER A 104 13.39 -10.55 -8.60
N LYS A 105 14.20 -10.55 -7.53
CA LYS A 105 14.68 -11.78 -6.88
C LYS A 105 13.53 -12.66 -6.37
N GLY A 106 12.53 -12.05 -5.73
CA GLY A 106 11.31 -12.76 -5.30
C GLY A 106 10.51 -13.38 -6.45
N ASN A 107 10.58 -12.76 -7.63
CA ASN A 107 9.93 -13.25 -8.85
C ASN A 107 10.80 -14.22 -9.68
N GLY A 108 11.99 -14.61 -9.20
CA GLY A 108 12.91 -15.51 -9.91
C GLY A 108 13.72 -14.86 -11.02
N VAL A 109 13.74 -13.53 -11.12
CA VAL A 109 14.52 -12.77 -12.10
C VAL A 109 15.84 -12.32 -11.47
N THR A 110 16.89 -13.11 -11.69
CA THR A 110 18.20 -12.94 -11.02
C THR A 110 19.27 -12.27 -11.89
N ASN A 111 19.07 -12.18 -13.21
CA ASN A 111 20.07 -11.70 -14.17
C ASN A 111 20.02 -10.18 -14.43
N LEU A 112 19.35 -9.40 -13.59
CA LEU A 112 19.29 -7.94 -13.74
C LEU A 112 20.55 -7.32 -13.12
N SER A 113 21.34 -6.64 -13.95
CA SER A 113 22.47 -5.85 -13.46
C SER A 113 21.94 -4.57 -12.81
N ARG A 114 22.44 -4.25 -11.61
CA ARG A 114 22.07 -3.01 -10.90
C ARG A 114 22.29 -1.78 -11.78
N VAL A 115 23.41 -1.75 -12.50
CA VAL A 115 23.81 -0.63 -13.36
C VAL A 115 22.80 -0.38 -14.47
N GLU A 116 22.28 -1.44 -15.11
CA GLU A 116 21.26 -1.31 -16.15
C GLU A 116 19.94 -0.78 -15.58
N VAL A 117 19.50 -1.31 -14.44
CA VAL A 117 18.28 -0.85 -13.77
C VAL A 117 18.40 0.62 -13.37
N GLU A 118 19.51 1.03 -12.76
CA GLU A 118 19.75 2.42 -12.38
C GLU A 118 19.79 3.34 -13.60
N ALA A 119 20.45 2.93 -14.70
CA ALA A 119 20.47 3.68 -15.95
C ALA A 119 19.07 3.88 -16.55
N GLN A 120 18.25 2.83 -16.58
CA GLN A 120 16.87 2.90 -17.05
C GLN A 120 16.00 3.82 -16.18
N LEU A 121 16.14 3.73 -14.86
CA LEU A 121 15.43 4.61 -13.93
C LEU A 121 15.87 6.08 -14.10
N GLN A 122 17.15 6.33 -14.36
CA GLN A 122 17.67 7.67 -14.62
C GLN A 122 17.06 8.26 -15.91
N VAL A 123 16.99 7.47 -16.99
CA VAL A 123 16.33 7.88 -18.23
C VAL A 123 14.85 8.14 -17.99
N MET A 124 14.18 7.29 -17.22
CA MET A 124 12.77 7.48 -16.86
C MET A 124 12.55 8.75 -16.02
N MET A 125 13.48 9.10 -15.12
CA MET A 125 13.43 10.35 -14.36
C MET A 125 13.56 11.59 -15.26
N LEU A 126 14.41 11.55 -16.29
CA LEU A 126 14.59 12.69 -17.21
C LEU A 126 13.29 13.06 -17.95
N HIS A 127 12.39 12.08 -18.13
CA HIS A 127 11.10 12.28 -18.79
C HIS A 127 9.96 12.57 -17.80
N LEU A 128 10.23 12.52 -16.50
CA LEU A 128 9.22 12.77 -15.48
C LEU A 128 9.01 14.29 -15.34
N PRO A 129 7.77 14.80 -15.31
CA PRO A 129 7.51 16.20 -15.00
C PRO A 129 7.74 16.43 -13.49
N VAL A 130 9.00 16.64 -13.10
CA VAL A 130 9.43 16.80 -11.71
C VAL A 130 8.93 18.11 -11.08
N ASP A 131 8.62 19.12 -11.90
CA ASP A 131 8.37 20.49 -11.45
C ASP A 131 6.89 20.88 -11.30
N GLN A 132 5.94 19.95 -11.40
CA GLN A 132 4.53 20.30 -11.18
C GLN A 132 4.20 20.33 -9.69
N PRO A 133 4.00 21.51 -9.07
CA PRO A 133 3.53 21.57 -7.69
C PRO A 133 2.15 20.91 -7.57
N LEU A 134 1.82 20.31 -6.42
CA LEU A 134 0.49 19.74 -6.18
C LEU A 134 -0.65 20.78 -6.33
N THR A 135 -0.31 22.07 -6.32
CA THR A 135 -1.21 23.19 -6.60
C THR A 135 -1.67 23.25 -8.05
N THR A 136 -0.97 22.60 -9.00
CA THR A 136 -1.37 22.58 -10.43
C THR A 136 -2.75 21.95 -10.63
N VAL A 137 -3.21 21.09 -9.69
CA VAL A 137 -4.58 20.55 -9.69
C VAL A 137 -5.64 21.67 -9.60
N LYS A 138 -5.31 22.81 -8.97
CA LYS A 138 -6.17 23.98 -8.90
C LYS A 138 -6.45 24.57 -10.29
N ASP A 139 -5.47 24.47 -11.19
CA ASP A 139 -5.51 25.02 -12.55
C ASP A 139 -6.36 24.17 -13.50
N TYR A 140 -6.69 22.92 -13.13
CA TYR A 140 -7.51 22.01 -13.92
C TYR A 140 -8.89 21.75 -13.28
N PRO A 141 -9.93 22.57 -13.58
CA PRO A 141 -11.24 22.45 -12.95
C PRO A 141 -11.93 21.10 -13.22
N LYS A 142 -11.73 20.52 -14.41
CA LYS A 142 -12.26 19.18 -14.75
C LYS A 142 -11.60 18.05 -13.96
N LEU A 143 -10.33 18.22 -13.57
CA LEU A 143 -9.59 17.24 -12.79
C LEU A 143 -10.05 17.24 -11.33
N ARG A 144 -10.38 18.41 -10.77
CA ARG A 144 -10.91 18.56 -9.41
C ARG A 144 -12.23 17.82 -9.21
N VAL A 145 -13.17 17.98 -10.15
CA VAL A 145 -14.48 17.31 -10.06
C VAL A 145 -14.31 15.79 -10.14
N ARG A 146 -13.42 15.29 -11.01
CA ARG A 146 -13.13 13.85 -11.11
C ARG A 146 -12.41 13.31 -9.87
N ALA A 147 -11.45 14.05 -9.32
CA ALA A 147 -10.76 13.65 -8.09
C ALA A 147 -11.74 13.54 -6.91
N VAL A 148 -12.64 14.50 -6.76
CA VAL A 148 -13.69 14.45 -5.72
C VAL A 148 -14.66 13.29 -5.97
N ALA A 149 -15.12 13.10 -7.20
CA ALA A 149 -16.00 11.98 -7.53
C ALA A 149 -15.34 10.61 -7.26
N LEU A 150 -14.04 10.47 -7.51
CA LEU A 150 -13.28 9.25 -7.22
C LEU A 150 -13.17 8.97 -5.71
N ILE A 151 -13.05 10.00 -4.87
CA ILE A 151 -13.05 9.85 -3.40
C ILE A 151 -14.40 9.32 -2.89
N PHE A 152 -15.51 9.65 -3.57
CA PHE A 152 -16.86 9.21 -3.19
C PHE A 152 -17.31 7.91 -3.87
N MET A 153 -16.54 7.37 -4.83
CA MET A 153 -16.86 6.14 -5.58
C MET A 153 -15.99 4.92 -5.16
N SER A 154 -15.00 5.09 -4.30
CA SER A 154 -14.20 4.02 -3.68
C SER A 154 -14.78 3.60 -2.33
#